data_AF-A0A1H5TNI0-F1
#
_entry.id   AF-A0A1H5TNI0-F1
#
_cell.length_a   1.000
_cell.length_b   1.000
_cell.length_c   1.000
_cell.angle_alpha   90.00
_cell.angle_beta   90.00
_cell.angle_gamma   90.00
#
_symmetry.space_group_name_H-M   'P 1'
#
loop_
_entity.id
_entity.type
_entity.pdbx_description
1 polymer ?
#
loop_
_entity_poly.entity_id
_entity_poly.type
_entity_poly.pdbx_seq_one_letter_code
_entity_poly.pdbx_strand_id
1 'polypeptide(L)'
;MNSMTRYMIGVDIGTTSTKAVLFEENGKVAAKAGGGYPLYTPTSSTAEQDPDEIFQAVLKSVRGVMDQARILPGEVLFVSFSSAMHSVLPVDRDGKPLMRCLTWADNRSAEWSGRLKKDLGGHELYLRTGTPVHPMSPLTKLMWLRHDHPEIFGQTAKFISIKEYVFAKLFGTYLVDHSVASSTGLFNLQALDWDAQALELAGITPDRLSMPVPTTHVVEGLNASYAAEMGLAPSTPFVVGASDGVLSNLGVNAIEPGVVAATIGTSGAIRTVVDRPVTDPKGRIFCYALTESYWVIGGPVNNGGMLFRWVRDELAASEVEAAKRLGIDSYDLLTQIAGQVRPGSDGLLFHPYLSGERAPLWNPDARGSFFGLTLHHKKEHMIRAVLEGVIFNLYTVLLAMEEKIGRPARIHATGGFARSALWRQMMADIFDQEVIIPESIESSCLGAAVLGLYATGRADSLGVVSGMIGATHKHEPDKASAGIYHKLLPIFIGLSRKLEEEYSAIAAFQQEVFKA
;
A
#
# COMPACT_ATOMS: atom_id res chain seq x y z
N MET A 1 -40.67 -10.48 13.30
CA MET A 1 -39.41 -11.01 13.83
C MET A 1 -38.41 -9.87 13.76
N ASN A 2 -37.95 -9.32 14.88
CA ASN A 2 -36.82 -8.37 14.85
C ASN A 2 -35.63 -9.15 14.29
N SER A 3 -35.18 -8.85 13.08
CA SER A 3 -33.92 -9.44 12.60
C SER A 3 -32.85 -8.96 13.56
N MET A 4 -32.25 -9.87 14.35
CA MET A 4 -31.04 -9.52 15.11
C MET A 4 -30.02 -8.99 14.13
N THR A 5 -29.67 -7.71 14.25
CA THR A 5 -28.62 -7.10 13.44
C THR A 5 -27.35 -7.89 13.65
N ARG A 6 -26.78 -8.40 12.55
CA ARG A 6 -25.54 -9.16 12.56
C ARG A 6 -24.39 -8.26 12.13
N TYR A 7 -23.21 -8.52 12.70
CA TYR A 7 -22.05 -7.68 12.49
C TYR A 7 -20.86 -8.44 11.92
N MET A 8 -20.00 -7.73 11.20
CA MET A 8 -18.73 -8.22 10.68
C MET A 8 -17.62 -7.25 11.08
N ILE A 9 -16.43 -7.79 11.41
CA ILE A 9 -15.28 -6.97 11.78
C ILE A 9 -14.22 -7.06 10.68
N GLY A 10 -13.85 -5.92 10.10
CA GLY A 10 -12.66 -5.79 9.27
C GLY A 10 -11.50 -5.21 10.08
N VAL A 11 -10.39 -5.95 10.18
CA VAL A 11 -9.15 -5.51 10.84
C VAL A 11 -8.11 -5.17 9.79
N ASP A 12 -7.43 -4.04 9.93
CA ASP A 12 -6.33 -3.60 9.05
C ASP A 12 -5.06 -3.38 9.87
N ILE A 13 -4.06 -4.24 9.67
CA ILE A 13 -2.73 -4.14 10.29
C ILE A 13 -1.85 -3.28 9.39
N GLY A 14 -1.85 -1.96 9.62
CA GLY A 14 -1.08 -0.99 8.85
C GLY A 14 0.38 -0.85 9.28
N THR A 15 1.08 0.15 8.72
CA THR A 15 2.49 0.44 9.08
C THR A 15 2.65 1.23 10.38
N THR A 16 1.68 2.06 10.76
CA THR A 16 1.78 2.93 11.96
C THR A 16 0.65 2.72 12.95
N SER A 17 -0.37 1.93 12.58
CA SER A 17 -1.53 1.68 13.40
C SER A 17 -2.27 0.45 12.90
N THR A 18 -2.86 -0.29 13.84
CA THR A 18 -3.92 -1.24 13.52
C THR A 18 -5.27 -0.57 13.70
N LYS A 19 -6.19 -0.84 12.78
CA LYS A 19 -7.58 -0.36 12.85
C LYS A 19 -8.53 -1.54 12.80
N ALA A 20 -9.66 -1.42 13.49
CA ALA A 20 -10.78 -2.31 13.36
C ALA A 20 -12.05 -1.49 13.07
N VAL A 21 -12.87 -1.99 12.17
CA VAL A 21 -14.17 -1.42 11.87
C VAL A 21 -15.22 -2.52 11.99
N LEU A 22 -16.23 -2.24 12.81
CA LEU A 22 -17.42 -3.06 12.93
C LEU A 22 -18.45 -2.55 11.93
N PHE A 23 -18.92 -3.43 11.05
CA PHE A 23 -19.95 -3.15 10.08
C PHE A 23 -21.20 -3.96 10.40
N GLU A 24 -22.37 -3.37 10.20
CA GLU A 24 -23.61 -4.12 9.97
C GLU A 24 -23.44 -4.95 8.68
N GLU A 25 -24.17 -6.06 8.53
CA GLU A 25 -24.07 -6.95 7.34
C GLU A 25 -24.34 -6.24 5.99
N ASN A 26 -24.99 -5.07 6.01
CA ASN A 26 -25.20 -4.20 4.84
C ASN A 26 -24.02 -3.26 4.52
N GLY A 27 -22.90 -3.35 5.24
CA GLY A 27 -21.72 -2.50 5.05
C GLY A 27 -21.74 -1.16 5.79
N LYS A 28 -22.80 -0.84 6.53
CA LYS A 28 -22.86 0.38 7.34
C LYS A 28 -21.93 0.27 8.55
N VAL A 29 -21.14 1.31 8.78
CA VAL A 29 -20.23 1.37 9.93
C VAL A 29 -21.03 1.53 11.23
N ALA A 30 -20.83 0.60 12.17
CA ALA A 30 -21.38 0.65 13.53
C ALA A 30 -20.38 1.23 14.54
N ALA A 31 -19.09 0.89 14.43
CA ALA A 31 -18.03 1.40 15.30
C ALA A 31 -16.65 1.36 14.62
N LYS A 32 -15.72 2.20 15.09
CA LYS A 32 -14.32 2.23 14.64
C LYS A 32 -13.39 2.39 15.83
N ALA A 33 -12.36 1.56 15.91
CA ALA A 33 -11.30 1.70 16.89
C ALA A 33 -9.94 1.42 16.25
N GLY A 34 -8.87 1.90 16.89
CA GLY A 34 -7.53 1.69 16.41
C GLY A 34 -6.50 1.98 17.48
N GLY A 35 -5.29 1.44 17.29
CA GLY A 35 -4.13 1.65 18.14
C GLY A 35 -2.90 1.93 17.29
N GLY A 36 -2.20 3.03 17.59
CA GLY A 36 -0.93 3.37 16.96
C GLY A 36 0.25 2.64 17.60
N TYR A 37 1.32 2.49 16.83
CA TYR A 37 2.62 1.99 17.29
C TYR A 37 3.75 2.71 16.54
N PRO A 38 4.93 2.87 17.18
CA PRO A 38 6.08 3.50 16.57
C PRO A 38 6.61 2.69 15.37
N LEU A 39 7.10 3.42 14.37
CA LEU A 39 8.02 2.88 13.38
C LEU A 39 9.44 3.22 13.83
N TYR A 40 10.27 2.21 14.07
CA TYR A 40 11.64 2.38 14.52
C TYR A 40 12.55 2.62 13.31
N THR A 41 13.12 3.82 13.23
CA THR A 41 14.03 4.24 12.15
C THR A 41 15.38 4.72 12.72
N PRO A 42 16.18 3.85 13.36
CA PRO A 42 17.45 4.25 13.99
C PRO A 42 18.51 4.72 12.98
N THR A 43 18.38 4.31 11.72
CA THR A 43 19.22 4.77 10.60
C THR A 43 18.33 5.08 9.39
N SER A 44 18.86 5.80 8.40
CA SER A 44 18.13 6.14 7.16
C SER A 44 17.68 4.93 6.33
N SER A 45 18.31 3.76 6.53
CA SER A 45 17.99 2.52 5.83
C SER A 45 17.07 1.58 6.62
N THR A 46 16.82 1.87 7.90
CA THR A 46 16.10 0.95 8.80
C THR A 46 14.66 1.41 8.99
N ALA A 47 13.72 0.48 8.86
CA ALA A 47 12.32 0.73 9.19
C ALA A 47 11.70 -0.54 9.79
N GLU A 48 11.66 -0.60 11.11
CA GLU A 48 11.28 -1.78 11.89
C GLU A 48 10.05 -1.53 12.75
N GLN A 49 9.32 -2.60 13.06
CA GLN A 49 8.20 -2.59 14.01
C GLN A 49 8.40 -3.63 15.10
N ASP A 50 7.91 -3.34 16.30
CA ASP A 50 7.79 -4.36 17.35
C ASP A 50 6.54 -5.23 17.08
N PRO A 51 6.70 -6.54 16.83
CA PRO A 51 5.57 -7.40 16.51
C PRO A 51 4.60 -7.61 17.69
N ASP A 52 5.06 -7.50 18.94
CA ASP A 52 4.21 -7.64 20.12
C ASP A 52 3.34 -6.38 20.34
N GLU A 53 3.88 -5.18 20.05
CA GLU A 53 3.08 -3.95 20.07
C GLU A 53 1.93 -4.00 19.05
N ILE A 54 2.19 -4.54 17.86
CA ILE A 54 1.18 -4.72 16.81
C ILE A 54 0.13 -5.74 17.25
N PHE A 55 0.56 -6.88 17.82
CA PHE A 55 -0.36 -7.89 18.32
C PHE A 55 -1.30 -7.31 19.40
N GLN A 56 -0.76 -6.55 20.34
CA GLN A 56 -1.55 -5.84 21.35
C GLN A 56 -2.50 -4.81 20.73
N ALA A 57 -2.07 -4.10 19.69
CA ALA A 57 -2.94 -3.16 18.96
C ALA A 57 -4.10 -3.87 18.24
N VAL A 58 -3.90 -5.09 17.71
CA VAL A 58 -4.99 -5.92 17.15
C VAL A 58 -6.04 -6.22 18.22
N LEU A 59 -5.62 -6.77 19.37
CA LEU A 59 -6.54 -7.14 20.45
C LEU A 59 -7.34 -5.93 20.93
N LYS A 60 -6.66 -4.80 21.19
CA LYS A 60 -7.29 -3.55 21.63
C LYS A 60 -8.22 -2.94 20.59
N SER A 61 -7.89 -3.03 19.31
CA SER A 61 -8.74 -2.47 18.24
C SER A 61 -10.03 -3.25 18.11
N VAL A 62 -9.95 -4.58 18.12
CA VAL A 62 -11.15 -5.45 18.10
C VAL A 62 -11.99 -5.22 19.36
N ARG A 63 -11.35 -5.20 20.53
CA ARG A 63 -12.05 -4.90 21.79
C ARG A 63 -12.74 -3.54 21.76
N GLY A 64 -12.06 -2.52 21.24
CA GLY A 64 -12.57 -1.16 21.15
C GLY A 64 -13.85 -1.05 20.32
N VAL A 65 -13.96 -1.77 19.20
CA VAL A 65 -15.22 -1.75 18.41
C VAL A 65 -16.35 -2.50 19.11
N MET A 66 -16.06 -3.59 19.82
CA MET A 66 -17.05 -4.32 20.60
C MET A 66 -17.62 -3.46 21.74
N ASP A 67 -16.75 -2.79 22.49
CA ASP A 67 -17.15 -1.92 23.61
C ASP A 67 -17.92 -0.68 23.15
N GLN A 68 -17.49 -0.04 22.05
CA GLN A 68 -18.17 1.13 21.50
C GLN A 68 -19.58 0.80 20.99
N ALA A 69 -19.74 -0.32 20.28
CA ALA A 69 -21.03 -0.72 19.73
C ALA A 69 -21.96 -1.36 20.77
N ARG A 70 -21.41 -1.83 21.91
CA ARG A 70 -22.14 -2.50 23.00
C ARG A 70 -22.91 -3.74 22.53
N ILE A 71 -22.30 -4.51 21.63
CA ILE A 71 -22.87 -5.74 21.06
C ILE A 71 -22.38 -6.99 21.81
N LEU A 72 -23.15 -8.07 21.72
CA LEU A 72 -22.80 -9.36 22.30
C LEU A 72 -21.82 -10.12 21.39
N PRO A 73 -20.91 -10.94 21.95
CA PRO A 73 -19.96 -11.72 21.16
C PRO A 73 -20.61 -12.61 20.09
N GLY A 74 -21.80 -13.16 20.38
CA GLY A 74 -22.54 -14.03 19.46
C GLY A 74 -23.22 -13.29 18.29
N GLU A 75 -23.16 -11.96 18.25
CA GLU A 75 -23.70 -11.15 17.15
C GLU A 75 -22.66 -10.91 16.03
N VAL A 76 -21.38 -11.19 16.29
CA VAL A 76 -20.29 -11.11 15.31
C VAL A 76 -20.25 -12.38 14.46
N LEU A 77 -20.44 -12.22 13.16
CA LEU A 77 -20.44 -13.30 12.18
C LEU A 77 -19.04 -13.83 11.90
N PHE A 78 -18.06 -12.94 11.80
CA PHE A 78 -16.66 -13.25 11.58
C PHE A 78 -15.77 -12.02 11.81
N VAL A 79 -14.47 -12.27 11.92
CA VAL A 79 -13.40 -11.26 11.83
C VAL A 79 -12.58 -11.55 10.58
N SER A 80 -12.29 -10.54 9.76
CA SER A 80 -11.48 -10.68 8.53
C SER A 80 -10.34 -9.69 8.52
N PHE A 81 -9.17 -10.13 8.02
CA PHE A 81 -7.93 -9.37 8.12
C PHE A 81 -7.46 -8.76 6.79
N SER A 82 -6.96 -7.54 6.91
CA SER A 82 -6.10 -6.81 5.99
C SER A 82 -4.76 -6.60 6.68
N SER A 83 -3.66 -6.65 5.94
CA SER A 83 -2.34 -6.36 6.50
C SER A 83 -1.37 -5.78 5.48
N ALA A 84 -0.49 -4.90 5.98
CA ALA A 84 0.66 -4.39 5.26
C ALA A 84 1.51 -5.52 4.65
N MET A 85 1.91 -5.32 3.41
CA MET A 85 2.73 -6.27 2.65
C MET A 85 4.20 -6.24 3.05
N HIS A 86 4.92 -7.26 2.57
CA HIS A 86 6.39 -7.29 2.49
C HIS A 86 7.15 -7.28 3.82
N SER A 87 6.48 -7.45 4.95
CA SER A 87 7.15 -7.56 6.25
C SER A 87 7.90 -8.88 6.38
N VAL A 88 9.07 -8.89 7.02
CA VAL A 88 9.81 -10.12 7.36
C VAL A 88 10.14 -10.14 8.85
N LEU A 89 9.79 -11.23 9.51
CA LEU A 89 10.06 -11.50 10.90
C LEU A 89 10.70 -12.89 11.04
N PRO A 90 11.99 -12.97 11.38
CA PRO A 90 12.62 -14.23 11.73
C PRO A 90 12.21 -14.66 13.15
N VAL A 91 11.71 -15.88 13.29
CA VAL A 91 11.34 -16.48 14.59
C VAL A 91 12.10 -17.78 14.84
N ASP A 92 12.38 -18.07 16.11
CA ASP A 92 12.99 -19.33 16.53
C ASP A 92 11.96 -20.48 16.59
N ARG A 93 12.39 -21.65 17.09
CA ARG A 93 11.55 -22.85 17.20
C ARG A 93 10.39 -22.69 18.17
N ASP A 94 10.49 -21.77 19.13
CA ASP A 94 9.46 -21.47 20.11
C ASP A 94 8.54 -20.33 19.63
N GLY A 95 8.75 -19.82 18.42
CA GLY A 95 8.00 -18.71 17.84
C GLY A 95 8.37 -17.35 18.43
N LYS A 96 9.52 -17.25 19.10
CA LYS A 96 10.02 -15.97 19.63
C LYS A 96 10.68 -15.17 18.50
N PRO A 97 10.33 -13.88 18.35
CA PRO A 97 11.06 -12.96 17.46
C PRO A 97 12.56 -12.93 17.77
N LEU A 98 13.40 -13.17 16.75
CA LEU A 98 14.86 -13.05 16.84
C LEU A 98 15.34 -11.61 16.61
N MET A 99 14.48 -10.79 16.03
CA MET A 99 14.69 -9.36 15.80
C MET A 99 13.33 -8.66 15.62
N ARG A 100 13.33 -7.33 15.47
CA ARG A 100 12.13 -6.58 15.09
C ARG A 100 11.68 -6.93 13.67
N CYS A 101 10.41 -6.69 13.39
CA CYS A 101 9.80 -6.94 12.09
C CYS A 101 10.31 -5.94 11.05
N LEU A 102 10.91 -6.45 9.97
CA LEU A 102 11.45 -5.67 8.85
C LEU A 102 10.32 -5.21 7.92
N THR A 103 9.95 -3.93 7.95
CA THR A 103 8.82 -3.43 7.14
C THR A 103 9.17 -3.26 5.66
N TRP A 104 8.17 -3.03 4.80
CA TRP A 104 8.38 -2.72 3.37
C TRP A 104 9.28 -1.49 3.12
N ALA A 105 9.39 -0.58 4.09
CA ALA A 105 10.20 0.63 3.99
C ALA A 105 11.67 0.40 4.40
N ASP A 106 12.01 -0.80 4.87
CA ASP A 106 13.39 -1.14 5.22
C ASP A 106 14.23 -1.36 3.96
N ASN A 107 15.33 -0.60 3.85
CA ASN A 107 16.18 -0.56 2.67
C ASN A 107 17.53 -1.27 2.87
N ARG A 108 17.74 -1.98 3.99
CA ARG A 108 19.03 -2.64 4.25
C ARG A 108 19.39 -3.70 3.22
N SER A 109 18.38 -4.28 2.54
CA SER A 109 18.61 -5.23 1.45
C SER A 109 18.87 -4.61 0.07
N ALA A 110 19.13 -3.30 -0.02
CA ALA A 110 19.30 -2.59 -1.30
C ALA A 110 20.41 -3.19 -2.16
N GLU A 111 21.57 -3.52 -1.58
CA GLU A 111 22.67 -4.15 -2.31
C GLU A 111 22.24 -5.49 -2.94
N TRP A 112 21.55 -6.33 -2.16
CA TRP A 112 21.05 -7.63 -2.61
C TRP A 112 19.99 -7.52 -3.70
N SER A 113 19.13 -6.50 -3.63
CA SER A 113 18.20 -6.20 -4.72
C SER A 113 18.92 -5.79 -6.01
N GLY A 114 20.02 -5.04 -5.90
CA GLY A 114 20.86 -4.65 -7.04
C GLY A 114 21.54 -5.85 -7.69
N ARG A 115 22.12 -6.75 -6.88
CA ARG A 115 22.70 -8.02 -7.34
C ARG A 115 21.65 -8.93 -7.98
N LEU A 116 20.46 -9.03 -7.38
CA LEU A 116 19.35 -9.81 -7.96
C LEU A 116 18.95 -9.28 -9.33
N LYS A 117 18.84 -7.95 -9.48
CA LYS A 117 18.47 -7.29 -10.73
C LYS A 117 19.54 -7.46 -11.82
N LYS A 118 20.83 -7.42 -11.47
CA LYS A 118 21.94 -7.43 -12.44
C LYS A 118 22.44 -8.83 -12.78
N ASP A 119 22.57 -9.71 -11.78
CA ASP A 119 23.44 -10.88 -11.88
C ASP A 119 22.72 -12.21 -11.59
N LEU A 120 21.54 -12.20 -10.96
CA LEU A 120 20.89 -13.42 -10.44
C LEU A 120 19.51 -13.70 -11.04
N GLY A 121 19.20 -13.16 -12.23
CA GLY A 121 17.96 -13.46 -12.96
C GLY A 121 16.69 -12.90 -12.29
N GLY A 122 16.79 -11.74 -11.65
CA GLY A 122 15.67 -11.12 -10.95
C GLY A 122 14.48 -10.77 -11.86
N HIS A 123 14.73 -10.51 -13.15
CA HIS A 123 13.66 -10.20 -14.09
C HIS A 123 12.82 -11.43 -14.44
N GLU A 124 13.47 -12.57 -14.71
CA GLU A 124 12.80 -13.85 -14.96
C GLU A 124 11.99 -14.29 -13.74
N LEU A 125 12.54 -14.04 -12.54
CA LEU A 125 11.83 -14.32 -11.30
C LEU A 125 10.61 -13.41 -11.11
N TYR A 126 10.74 -12.11 -11.41
CA TYR A 126 9.60 -11.19 -11.43
C TYR A 126 8.49 -11.68 -12.38
N LEU A 127 8.82 -12.19 -13.57
CA LEU A 127 7.81 -12.67 -14.52
C LEU A 127 6.99 -13.86 -13.98
N ARG A 128 7.57 -14.68 -13.09
CA ARG A 128 6.89 -15.81 -12.44
C ARG A 128 6.17 -15.45 -11.13
N THR A 129 6.69 -14.46 -10.40
CA THR A 129 6.24 -14.13 -9.03
C THR A 129 5.43 -12.83 -8.95
N GLY A 130 5.47 -11.98 -9.97
CA GLY A 130 4.79 -10.69 -10.02
C GLY A 130 5.29 -9.65 -9.02
N THR A 131 6.32 -9.94 -8.22
CA THR A 131 6.89 -9.00 -7.24
C THR A 131 8.10 -8.29 -7.87
N PRO A 132 8.06 -6.95 -8.05
CA PRO A 132 9.19 -6.20 -8.59
C PRO A 132 10.45 -6.32 -7.74
N VAL A 133 11.61 -6.39 -8.39
CA VAL A 133 12.92 -6.49 -7.72
C VAL A 133 13.24 -5.18 -7.02
N HIS A 134 13.05 -5.14 -5.71
CA HIS A 134 13.20 -3.95 -4.88
C HIS A 134 13.51 -4.36 -3.43
N PRO A 135 14.27 -3.58 -2.64
CA PRO A 135 14.62 -3.93 -1.26
C PRO A 135 13.43 -4.10 -0.31
N MET A 136 12.24 -3.64 -0.70
CA MET A 136 11.01 -3.90 0.04
C MET A 136 10.71 -5.40 0.15
N SER A 137 11.09 -6.19 -0.87
CA SER A 137 10.65 -7.58 -1.03
C SER A 137 11.24 -8.49 0.05
N PRO A 138 10.44 -9.42 0.60
CA PRO A 138 10.93 -10.47 1.48
C PRO A 138 12.12 -11.24 0.91
N LEU A 139 12.10 -11.63 -0.38
CA LEU A 139 13.22 -12.33 -1.01
C LEU A 139 14.57 -11.62 -0.79
N THR A 140 14.65 -10.32 -1.10
CA THR A 140 15.92 -9.58 -0.95
C THR A 140 16.32 -9.43 0.50
N LYS A 141 15.35 -9.30 1.43
CA LYS A 141 15.62 -9.29 2.87
C LYS A 141 16.15 -10.63 3.38
N LEU A 142 15.65 -11.75 2.86
CA LEU A 142 16.15 -13.08 3.21
C LEU A 142 17.57 -13.28 2.70
N MET A 143 17.88 -12.82 1.48
CA MET A 143 19.25 -12.81 0.94
C MET A 143 20.18 -11.97 1.84
N TRP A 144 19.73 -10.78 2.24
CA TRP A 144 20.47 -9.93 3.17
C TRP A 144 20.69 -10.61 4.53
N LEU A 145 19.65 -11.18 5.15
CA LEU A 145 19.81 -11.91 6.41
C LEU A 145 20.78 -13.09 6.29
N ARG A 146 20.72 -13.84 5.19
CA ARG A 146 21.59 -14.99 4.95
C ARG A 146 23.07 -14.61 4.95
N HIS A 147 23.41 -13.50 4.33
CA HIS A 147 24.80 -13.13 4.06
C HIS A 147 25.38 -12.13 5.06
N ASP A 148 24.56 -11.20 5.54
CA ASP A 148 24.99 -10.08 6.39
C ASP A 148 24.68 -10.33 7.87
N HIS A 149 23.71 -11.22 8.17
CA HIS A 149 23.31 -11.62 9.53
C HIS A 149 23.21 -13.15 9.70
N PRO A 150 24.28 -13.91 9.38
CA PRO A 150 24.25 -15.38 9.36
C PRO A 150 23.90 -15.99 10.72
N GLU A 151 24.17 -15.31 11.83
CA GLU A 151 23.81 -15.74 13.18
C GLU A 151 22.30 -15.74 13.42
N ILE A 152 21.58 -14.71 12.97
CA ILE A 152 20.12 -14.64 13.04
C ILE A 152 19.54 -15.65 12.07
N PHE A 153 20.05 -15.68 10.84
CA PHE A 153 19.59 -16.59 9.81
C PHE A 153 19.73 -18.06 10.23
N GLY A 154 20.83 -18.44 10.88
CA GLY A 154 21.07 -19.81 11.36
C GLY A 154 20.15 -20.22 12.52
N GLN A 155 19.78 -19.28 13.40
CA GLN A 155 18.86 -19.53 14.51
C GLN A 155 17.38 -19.55 14.09
N THR A 156 17.06 -18.97 12.92
CA THR A 156 15.70 -18.81 12.46
C THR A 156 15.07 -20.13 12.06
N ALA A 157 14.00 -20.53 12.75
CA ALA A 157 13.18 -21.68 12.37
C ALA A 157 12.22 -21.33 11.22
N LYS A 158 11.57 -20.15 11.28
CA LYS A 158 10.67 -19.66 10.23
C LYS A 158 10.85 -18.17 9.93
N PHE A 159 10.70 -17.79 8.67
CA PHE A 159 10.54 -16.41 8.23
C PHE A 159 9.07 -16.17 7.93
N ILE A 160 8.46 -15.22 8.64
CA ILE A 160 7.01 -14.97 8.58
C ILE A 160 6.71 -13.47 8.41
N SER A 161 5.52 -13.11 7.96
CA SER A 161 5.02 -11.73 8.02
C SER A 161 4.42 -11.37 9.38
N ILE A 162 4.10 -10.09 9.57
CA ILE A 162 3.40 -9.63 10.76
C ILE A 162 2.00 -10.24 10.91
N LYS A 163 1.29 -10.52 9.81
CA LYS A 163 -0.03 -11.16 9.87
C LYS A 163 0.10 -12.61 10.31
N GLU A 164 1.09 -13.34 9.78
CA GLU A 164 1.39 -14.70 10.22
C GLU A 164 1.75 -14.75 11.72
N TYR A 165 2.48 -13.76 12.23
CA TYR A 165 2.78 -13.66 13.67
C TYR A 165 1.50 -13.54 14.51
N VAL A 166 0.55 -12.68 14.10
CA VAL A 166 -0.74 -12.52 14.78
C VAL A 166 -1.53 -13.84 14.75
N PHE A 167 -1.62 -14.50 13.59
CA PHE A 167 -2.33 -15.77 13.47
C PHE A 167 -1.67 -16.90 14.28
N ALA A 168 -0.34 -16.95 14.32
CA ALA A 168 0.39 -17.91 15.14
C ALA A 168 0.13 -17.71 16.64
N LYS A 169 0.01 -16.46 17.12
CA LYS A 169 -0.40 -16.17 18.51
C LYS A 169 -1.85 -16.58 18.79
N LEU A 170 -2.77 -16.24 17.89
CA LEU A 170 -4.20 -16.48 18.10
C LEU A 170 -4.59 -17.96 17.99
N PHE A 171 -3.94 -18.71 17.09
CA PHE A 171 -4.36 -20.06 16.68
C PHE A 171 -3.25 -21.12 16.75
N GLY A 172 -1.99 -20.74 17.00
CA GLY A 172 -0.87 -21.68 17.04
C GLY A 172 -0.41 -22.19 15.68
N THR A 173 -0.88 -21.59 14.57
CA THR A 173 -0.60 -22.04 13.21
C THR A 173 0.04 -20.94 12.35
N TYR A 174 1.04 -21.31 11.55
CA TYR A 174 1.73 -20.42 10.61
C TYR A 174 1.10 -20.53 9.22
N LEU A 175 0.18 -19.61 8.91
CA LEU A 175 -0.57 -19.55 7.66
C LEU A 175 -0.30 -18.22 6.95
N VAL A 176 0.05 -18.28 5.67
CA VAL A 176 0.19 -17.09 4.80
C VAL A 176 -0.83 -17.17 3.70
N ASP A 177 -1.64 -16.13 3.53
CA ASP A 177 -2.59 -16.10 2.43
C ASP A 177 -1.88 -15.86 1.09
N HIS A 178 -2.50 -16.30 -0.01
CA HIS A 178 -1.96 -16.10 -1.37
C HIS A 178 -1.70 -14.62 -1.71
N SER A 179 -2.41 -13.66 -1.10
CA SER A 179 -2.15 -12.22 -1.34
C SER A 179 -0.80 -11.81 -0.76
N VAL A 180 -0.57 -12.06 0.53
CA VAL A 180 0.71 -11.76 1.18
C VAL A 180 1.83 -12.61 0.57
N ALA A 181 1.60 -13.90 0.31
CA ALA A 181 2.58 -14.78 -0.33
C ALA A 181 3.00 -14.26 -1.71
N SER A 182 2.06 -13.86 -2.57
CA SER A 182 2.34 -13.30 -3.89
C SER A 182 3.13 -11.98 -3.86
N SER A 183 3.19 -11.31 -2.69
CA SER A 183 3.96 -10.09 -2.46
C SER A 183 5.39 -10.32 -1.97
N THR A 184 5.82 -11.58 -1.82
CA THR A 184 7.11 -11.93 -1.21
C THR A 184 8.29 -11.92 -2.18
N GLY A 185 8.04 -12.10 -3.48
CA GLY A 185 9.05 -12.51 -4.45
C GLY A 185 9.48 -13.98 -4.34
N LEU A 186 8.86 -14.75 -3.44
CA LEU A 186 9.11 -16.19 -3.23
C LEU A 186 8.00 -17.08 -3.79
N PHE A 187 6.85 -16.51 -4.16
CA PHE A 187 5.63 -17.25 -4.50
C PHE A 187 5.37 -17.23 -6.00
N ASN A 188 5.16 -18.40 -6.60
CA ASN A 188 4.88 -18.57 -8.01
C ASN A 188 3.38 -18.37 -8.29
N LEU A 189 3.05 -17.42 -9.18
CA LEU A 189 1.66 -17.03 -9.43
C LEU A 189 0.83 -18.12 -10.14
N GLN A 190 1.47 -19.00 -10.91
CA GLN A 190 0.79 -20.06 -11.64
C GLN A 190 0.61 -21.32 -10.79
N ALA A 191 1.67 -21.72 -10.07
CA ALA A 191 1.63 -22.90 -9.20
C ALA A 191 0.85 -22.65 -7.90
N LEU A 192 0.68 -21.38 -7.51
CA LEU A 192 0.15 -20.98 -6.21
C LEU A 192 0.92 -21.63 -5.04
N ASP A 193 2.24 -21.75 -5.21
CA ASP A 193 3.16 -22.31 -4.23
C ASP A 193 4.53 -21.63 -4.35
N TRP A 194 5.45 -21.94 -3.45
CA TRP A 194 6.79 -21.36 -3.41
C TRP A 194 7.61 -21.68 -4.67
N ASP A 195 8.27 -20.67 -5.24
CA ASP A 195 9.13 -20.77 -6.41
C ASP A 195 10.51 -21.33 -6.02
N ALA A 196 10.89 -22.46 -6.61
CA ALA A 196 12.12 -23.17 -6.24
C ALA A 196 13.39 -22.33 -6.40
N GLN A 197 13.48 -21.52 -7.46
CA GLN A 197 14.66 -20.65 -7.68
C GLN A 197 14.72 -19.54 -6.63
N ALA A 198 13.56 -18.98 -6.25
CA ALA A 198 13.50 -17.96 -5.21
C ALA A 198 13.97 -18.50 -3.85
N LEU A 199 13.57 -19.72 -3.51
CA LEU A 199 14.01 -20.40 -2.29
C LEU A 199 15.52 -20.70 -2.29
N GLU A 200 16.07 -21.12 -3.43
CA GLU A 200 17.51 -21.34 -3.59
C GLU A 200 18.32 -20.05 -3.37
N LEU A 201 17.88 -18.94 -3.99
CA LEU A 201 18.48 -17.61 -3.80
C LEU A 201 18.41 -17.18 -2.33
N ALA A 202 17.25 -17.33 -1.70
CA ALA A 202 17.04 -17.03 -0.28
C ALA A 202 17.82 -17.96 0.66
N GLY A 203 18.25 -19.14 0.20
CA GLY A 203 18.97 -20.13 1.00
C GLY A 203 18.10 -20.86 2.02
N ILE A 204 16.83 -21.06 1.69
CA ILE A 204 15.83 -21.67 2.57
C ILE A 204 15.08 -22.79 1.85
N THR A 205 14.36 -23.59 2.63
CA THR A 205 13.43 -24.62 2.18
C THR A 205 12.00 -24.22 2.57
N PRO A 206 10.95 -24.79 1.93
CA PRO A 206 9.56 -24.43 2.21
C PRO A 206 9.14 -24.56 3.68
N ASP A 207 9.73 -25.49 4.44
CA ASP A 207 9.43 -25.69 5.86
C ASP A 207 9.84 -24.51 6.76
N ARG A 208 10.73 -23.62 6.27
CA ARG A 208 11.10 -22.37 6.94
C ARG A 208 10.16 -21.21 6.60
N LEU A 209 9.08 -21.45 5.85
CA LEU A 209 8.01 -20.50 5.60
C LEU A 209 6.70 -20.98 6.22
N SER A 210 5.68 -20.13 6.19
CA SER A 210 4.30 -20.51 6.52
C SER A 210 3.65 -21.30 5.40
N MET A 211 2.58 -22.03 5.71
CA MET A 211 1.81 -22.75 4.69
C MET A 211 0.95 -21.76 3.89
N PRO A 212 1.08 -21.72 2.54
CA PRO A 212 0.19 -20.92 1.70
C PRO A 212 -1.26 -21.41 1.78
N VAL A 213 -2.20 -20.48 1.92
CA VAL A 213 -3.64 -20.76 1.93
C VAL A 213 -4.41 -19.74 1.08
N PRO A 214 -5.61 -20.06 0.58
CA PRO A 214 -6.48 -19.08 -0.06
C PRO A 214 -6.78 -17.90 0.87
N THR A 215 -6.99 -16.71 0.30
CA THR A 215 -7.36 -15.50 1.06
C THR A 215 -8.69 -15.65 1.80
N THR A 216 -9.53 -16.59 1.36
CA THR A 216 -10.82 -16.96 1.96
C THR A 216 -10.71 -18.04 3.03
N HIS A 217 -9.51 -18.52 3.37
CA HIS A 217 -9.34 -19.56 4.38
C HIS A 217 -9.89 -19.10 5.74
N VAL A 218 -10.72 -19.94 6.35
CA VAL A 218 -11.36 -19.69 7.64
C VAL A 218 -10.68 -20.50 8.72
N VAL A 219 -10.31 -19.85 9.82
CA VAL A 219 -9.73 -20.44 11.01
C VAL A 219 -10.72 -20.29 12.16
N GLU A 220 -10.92 -21.36 12.91
CA GLU A 220 -11.78 -21.42 14.09
C GLU A 220 -10.97 -21.91 15.31
N GLY A 221 -11.58 -21.88 16.49
CA GLY A 221 -10.92 -22.32 17.72
C GLY A 221 -9.99 -21.25 18.30
N LEU A 222 -10.49 -20.02 18.39
CA LEU A 222 -9.76 -18.91 19.00
C LEU A 222 -9.46 -19.24 20.47
N ASN A 223 -8.21 -19.00 20.90
CA ASN A 223 -7.82 -19.17 22.29
C ASN A 223 -8.77 -18.40 23.23
N ALA A 224 -9.29 -19.06 24.27
CA ALA A 224 -10.28 -18.50 25.18
C ALA A 224 -9.83 -17.21 25.89
N SER A 225 -8.53 -17.05 26.19
CA SER A 225 -8.03 -15.82 26.81
C SER A 225 -8.07 -14.65 25.82
N TYR A 226 -7.66 -14.86 24.57
CA TYR A 226 -7.72 -13.83 23.53
C TYR A 226 -9.16 -13.53 23.10
N ALA A 227 -10.05 -14.53 23.09
CA ALA A 227 -11.47 -14.32 22.88
C ALA A 227 -12.06 -13.37 23.94
N ALA A 228 -11.76 -13.61 25.22
CA ALA A 228 -12.20 -12.74 26.31
C ALA A 228 -11.60 -11.32 26.21
N GLU A 229 -10.31 -11.21 25.87
CA GLU A 229 -9.62 -9.93 25.72
C GLU A 229 -10.21 -9.09 24.58
N MET A 230 -10.54 -9.72 23.44
CA MET A 230 -11.18 -9.07 22.29
C MET A 230 -12.69 -8.85 22.45
N GLY A 231 -13.33 -9.48 23.43
CA GLY A 231 -14.78 -9.46 23.60
C GLY A 231 -15.53 -10.31 22.56
N LEU A 232 -14.90 -11.38 22.05
CA LEU A 232 -15.45 -12.29 21.04
C LEU A 232 -15.82 -13.65 21.64
N ALA A 233 -16.61 -14.43 20.89
CA ALA A 233 -16.84 -15.82 21.25
C ALA A 233 -15.63 -16.66 20.80
N PRO A 234 -15.20 -17.69 21.56
CA PRO A 234 -14.14 -18.61 21.10
C PRO A 234 -14.46 -19.30 19.76
N SER A 235 -15.75 -19.39 19.42
CA SER A 235 -16.25 -19.94 18.16
C SER A 235 -16.39 -18.91 17.03
N THR A 236 -16.04 -17.64 17.23
CA THR A 236 -16.11 -16.63 16.17
C THR A 236 -15.14 -17.01 15.05
N PRO A 237 -15.59 -17.17 13.80
CA PRO A 237 -14.72 -17.49 12.67
C PRO A 237 -13.77 -16.34 12.32
N PHE A 238 -12.53 -16.67 11.97
CA PHE A 238 -11.52 -15.72 11.50
C PHE A 238 -11.15 -16.03 10.05
N VAL A 239 -11.36 -15.08 9.15
CA VAL A 239 -10.92 -15.19 7.76
C VAL A 239 -9.49 -14.64 7.69
N VAL A 240 -8.56 -15.46 7.19
CA VAL A 240 -7.13 -15.09 7.06
C VAL A 240 -6.97 -13.79 6.27
N GLY A 241 -7.86 -13.59 5.30
CA GLY A 241 -7.98 -12.36 4.53
C GLY A 241 -6.82 -12.17 3.57
N ALA A 242 -6.51 -10.92 3.25
CA ALA A 242 -5.56 -10.58 2.20
C ALA A 242 -4.72 -9.36 2.56
N SER A 243 -3.91 -8.89 1.62
CA SER A 243 -3.06 -7.73 1.81
C SER A 243 -3.81 -6.40 1.68
N ASP A 244 -3.28 -5.35 2.32
CA ASP A 244 -3.89 -4.02 2.38
C ASP A 244 -4.13 -3.38 1.01
N GLY A 245 -3.14 -3.38 0.11
CA GLY A 245 -3.27 -2.82 -1.22
C GLY A 245 -4.32 -3.53 -2.08
N VAL A 246 -4.47 -4.84 -1.87
CA VAL A 246 -5.46 -5.67 -2.56
C VAL A 246 -6.86 -5.41 -2.02
N LEU A 247 -7.03 -5.41 -0.70
CA LEU A 247 -8.32 -5.18 -0.05
C LEU A 247 -8.78 -3.73 -0.12
N SER A 248 -7.87 -2.77 -0.12
CA SER A 248 -8.20 -1.37 -0.39
C SER A 248 -8.81 -1.21 -1.78
N ASN A 249 -8.29 -1.92 -2.78
CA ASN A 249 -8.86 -1.90 -4.14
C ASN A 249 -10.27 -2.52 -4.19
N LEU A 250 -10.49 -3.62 -3.47
CA LEU A 250 -11.83 -4.21 -3.29
C LEU A 250 -12.78 -3.24 -2.59
N GLY A 251 -12.37 -2.65 -1.47
CA GLY A 251 -13.20 -1.77 -0.65
C GLY A 251 -13.59 -0.44 -1.30
N VAL A 252 -12.97 -0.05 -2.42
CA VAL A 252 -13.37 1.11 -3.24
C VAL A 252 -14.16 0.73 -4.49
N ASN A 253 -14.61 -0.54 -4.57
CA ASN A 253 -15.34 -1.10 -5.72
C ASN A 253 -14.60 -0.88 -7.04
N ALA A 254 -13.27 -1.00 -7.04
CA ALA A 254 -12.46 -0.96 -8.24
C ALA A 254 -12.16 -2.38 -8.74
N ILE A 255 -13.19 -3.22 -8.78
CA ILE A 255 -13.10 -4.65 -9.13
C ILE A 255 -13.69 -4.99 -10.49
N GLU A 256 -14.47 -4.07 -11.08
CA GLU A 256 -15.01 -4.23 -12.41
C GLU A 256 -13.92 -4.03 -13.48
N PRO A 257 -13.95 -4.79 -14.59
CA PRO A 257 -13.04 -4.56 -15.71
C PRO A 257 -13.08 -3.12 -16.19
N GLY A 258 -11.91 -2.49 -16.32
CA GLY A 258 -11.77 -1.10 -16.76
C GLY A 258 -11.96 -0.05 -15.66
N VAL A 259 -12.15 -0.45 -14.40
CA VAL A 259 -12.10 0.48 -13.25
C VAL A 259 -10.72 0.44 -12.61
N VAL A 260 -10.09 1.61 -12.47
CA VAL A 260 -8.79 1.76 -11.82
C VAL A 260 -8.95 2.54 -10.53
N ALA A 261 -8.38 2.06 -9.42
CA ALA A 261 -8.25 2.80 -8.19
C ALA A 261 -6.96 3.64 -8.21
N ALA A 262 -7.06 4.93 -7.88
CA ALA A 262 -5.93 5.82 -7.63
C ALA A 262 -5.99 6.36 -6.20
N THR A 263 -5.01 6.02 -5.36
CA THR A 263 -4.97 6.48 -3.97
C THR A 263 -3.84 7.48 -3.78
N ILE A 264 -4.09 8.59 -3.11
CA ILE A 264 -3.06 9.53 -2.62
C ILE A 264 -3.29 9.78 -1.12
N GLY A 265 -2.62 8.98 -0.30
CA GLY A 265 -2.44 9.20 1.13
C GLY A 265 -1.09 9.86 1.42
N THR A 266 -0.39 9.45 2.47
CA THR A 266 1.03 9.82 2.68
C THR A 266 1.87 9.42 1.45
N SER A 267 1.69 8.19 0.99
CA SER A 267 2.16 7.64 -0.27
C SER A 267 1.01 7.54 -1.28
N GLY A 268 1.31 7.17 -2.52
CA GLY A 268 0.32 6.94 -3.57
C GLY A 268 0.29 5.49 -4.05
N ALA A 269 -0.74 5.14 -4.80
CA ALA A 269 -0.78 3.90 -5.58
C ALA A 269 -1.83 4.01 -6.69
N ILE A 270 -1.61 3.26 -7.76
CA ILE A 270 -2.63 3.02 -8.78
C ILE A 270 -2.76 1.51 -9.03
N ARG A 271 -4.00 1.02 -9.07
CA ARG A 271 -4.31 -0.42 -9.03
C ARG A 271 -5.59 -0.74 -9.80
N THR A 272 -5.72 -1.98 -10.26
CA THR A 272 -6.94 -2.51 -10.86
C THR A 272 -7.02 -4.02 -10.65
N VAL A 273 -8.21 -4.58 -10.77
CA VAL A 273 -8.42 -6.03 -10.74
C VAL A 273 -8.39 -6.59 -12.16
N VAL A 274 -7.75 -7.75 -12.30
CA VAL A 274 -7.76 -8.61 -13.48
C VAL A 274 -8.16 -10.03 -13.09
N ASP A 275 -8.59 -10.83 -14.06
CA ASP A 275 -9.18 -12.16 -13.87
C ASP A 275 -8.16 -13.31 -13.83
N ARG A 276 -6.88 -13.00 -14.03
CA ARG A 276 -5.77 -13.96 -14.04
C ARG A 276 -4.45 -13.27 -13.71
N PRO A 277 -3.38 -14.01 -13.35
CA PRO A 277 -2.05 -13.41 -13.19
C PRO A 277 -1.59 -12.68 -14.45
N VAL A 278 -1.21 -11.41 -14.31
CA VAL A 278 -0.69 -10.57 -15.41
C VAL A 278 0.54 -9.82 -14.95
N THR A 279 1.70 -10.12 -15.55
CA THR A 279 2.96 -9.40 -15.30
C THR A 279 3.30 -8.47 -16.47
N ASP A 280 4.11 -7.45 -16.21
CA ASP A 280 4.58 -6.50 -17.22
C ASP A 280 5.99 -6.87 -17.68
N PRO A 281 6.23 -7.17 -18.97
CA PRO A 281 7.57 -7.47 -19.48
C PRO A 281 8.64 -6.42 -19.20
N LYS A 282 8.26 -5.19 -18.82
CA LYS A 282 9.21 -4.14 -18.42
C LYS A 282 9.42 -4.03 -16.90
N GLY A 283 8.77 -4.88 -16.10
CA GLY A 283 8.93 -4.93 -14.64
C GLY A 283 8.38 -3.73 -13.88
N ARG A 284 7.46 -2.93 -14.45
CA ARG A 284 7.04 -1.65 -13.85
C ARG A 284 5.92 -1.77 -12.82
N ILE A 285 5.11 -2.83 -12.88
CA ILE A 285 3.94 -3.05 -12.01
C ILE A 285 4.03 -4.39 -11.30
N PHE A 286 3.36 -4.51 -10.14
CA PHE A 286 3.20 -5.79 -9.46
C PHE A 286 1.95 -6.55 -9.94
N CYS A 287 1.84 -7.83 -9.55
CA CYS A 287 0.64 -8.64 -9.67
C CYS A 287 0.45 -9.52 -8.43
N TYR A 288 -0.57 -9.25 -7.62
CA TYR A 288 -0.82 -9.94 -6.35
C TYR A 288 -2.23 -10.54 -6.28
N ALA A 289 -2.39 -11.68 -5.60
CA ALA A 289 -3.66 -12.40 -5.53
C ALA A 289 -4.69 -11.66 -4.66
N LEU A 290 -5.95 -11.58 -5.12
CA LEU A 290 -7.12 -11.24 -4.31
C LEU A 290 -7.93 -12.49 -3.96
N THR A 291 -8.17 -13.34 -4.96
CA THR A 291 -8.69 -14.71 -4.84
C THR A 291 -8.03 -15.56 -5.93
N GLU A 292 -8.45 -16.81 -6.10
CA GLU A 292 -7.97 -17.66 -7.21
C GLU A 292 -8.34 -17.08 -8.59
N SER A 293 -9.45 -16.35 -8.69
CA SER A 293 -9.99 -15.80 -9.94
C SER A 293 -9.84 -14.28 -10.07
N TYR A 294 -9.27 -13.62 -9.07
CA TYR A 294 -9.09 -12.17 -9.09
C TYR A 294 -7.70 -11.80 -8.60
N TRP A 295 -7.03 -10.94 -9.34
CA TRP A 295 -5.66 -10.49 -9.08
C TRP A 295 -5.61 -8.98 -9.18
N VAL A 296 -4.78 -8.34 -8.37
CA VAL A 296 -4.58 -6.90 -8.41
C VAL A 296 -3.23 -6.62 -9.05
N ILE A 297 -3.25 -5.85 -10.14
CA ILE A 297 -2.04 -5.29 -10.74
C ILE A 297 -1.97 -3.80 -10.44
N GLY A 298 -0.76 -3.28 -10.33
CA GLY A 298 -0.60 -1.85 -10.07
C GLY A 298 0.81 -1.45 -9.70
N GLY A 299 0.97 -0.20 -9.30
CA GLY A 299 2.25 0.33 -8.85
C GLY A 299 2.10 1.19 -7.60
N PRO A 300 2.88 0.92 -6.54
CA PRO A 300 2.95 1.80 -5.39
C PRO A 300 3.90 2.96 -5.69
N VAL A 301 3.54 4.15 -5.23
CA VAL A 301 4.31 5.38 -5.37
C VAL A 301 4.68 5.86 -3.97
N ASN A 302 5.96 6.03 -3.65
CA ASN A 302 6.38 6.51 -2.33
C ASN A 302 5.91 7.95 -2.10
N ASN A 303 6.01 8.76 -3.14
CA ASN A 303 5.95 10.20 -3.07
C ASN A 303 4.54 10.74 -3.35
N GLY A 304 3.63 10.54 -2.39
CA GLY A 304 2.23 11.01 -2.45
C GLY A 304 2.01 12.33 -1.71
N GLY A 305 1.03 12.37 -0.79
CA GLY A 305 0.69 13.53 0.02
C GLY A 305 1.79 14.00 0.98
N MET A 306 2.79 13.17 1.28
CA MET A 306 3.97 13.60 2.03
C MET A 306 4.74 14.72 1.33
N LEU A 307 4.65 14.83 0.00
CA LEU A 307 5.32 15.89 -0.75
C LEU A 307 4.62 17.23 -0.51
N PHE A 308 3.29 17.22 -0.37
CA PHE A 308 2.57 18.43 -0.02
C PHE A 308 2.85 18.88 1.41
N ARG A 309 3.03 17.92 2.33
CA ARG A 309 3.55 18.20 3.68
C ARG A 309 4.95 18.81 3.62
N TRP A 310 5.88 18.23 2.85
CA TRP A 310 7.23 18.75 2.68
C TRP A 310 7.22 20.19 2.14
N VAL A 311 6.40 20.50 1.14
CA VAL A 311 6.24 21.89 0.64
C VAL A 311 5.73 22.83 1.74
N ARG A 312 4.72 22.40 2.49
CA ARG A 312 4.15 23.19 3.58
C ARG A 312 5.21 23.51 4.64
N ASP A 313 5.97 22.50 5.04
CA ASP A 313 6.92 22.59 6.15
C ASP A 313 8.20 23.32 5.75
N GLU A 314 8.73 23.08 4.54
CA GLU A 314 10.05 23.59 4.11
C GLU A 314 9.98 24.86 3.26
N LEU A 315 8.91 25.06 2.48
CA LEU A 315 8.82 26.18 1.51
C LEU A 315 7.78 27.23 1.88
N ALA A 316 6.89 26.92 2.83
CA ALA A 316 5.69 27.73 3.07
C ALA A 316 5.48 28.15 4.54
N ALA A 317 6.56 28.30 5.31
CA ALA A 317 6.49 28.70 6.72
C ALA A 317 5.69 30.00 6.95
N SER A 318 5.86 31.00 6.07
CA SER A 318 5.10 32.26 6.13
C SER A 318 3.61 32.06 5.91
N GLU A 319 3.23 31.19 4.97
CA GLU A 319 1.86 30.87 4.63
C GLU A 319 1.21 30.05 5.75
N VAL A 320 1.95 29.14 6.40
CA VAL A 320 1.49 28.41 7.58
C VAL A 320 1.14 29.37 8.72
N GLU A 321 2.00 30.35 8.99
CA GLU A 321 1.71 31.37 10.01
C GLU A 321 0.53 32.27 9.61
N ALA A 322 0.39 32.62 8.33
CA ALA A 322 -0.76 33.35 7.83
C ALA A 322 -2.07 32.55 7.99
N ALA A 323 -2.06 31.26 7.66
CA ALA A 323 -3.21 30.37 7.81
C ALA A 323 -3.66 30.28 9.28
N LYS A 324 -2.70 30.16 10.22
CA LYS A 324 -2.99 30.20 11.67
C LYS A 324 -3.69 31.49 12.09
N ARG A 325 -3.21 32.65 11.62
CA ARG A 325 -3.81 33.96 11.93
C ARG A 325 -5.21 34.12 11.34
N LEU A 326 -5.44 33.53 10.17
CA LEU A 326 -6.73 33.55 9.48
C LEU A 326 -7.71 32.48 9.99
N GLY A 327 -7.26 31.54 10.83
CA GLY A 327 -8.09 30.43 11.32
C GLY A 327 -8.48 29.43 10.24
N ILE A 328 -7.69 29.30 9.17
CA ILE A 328 -7.92 28.36 8.06
C ILE A 328 -6.87 27.25 8.07
N ASP A 329 -7.18 26.09 7.46
CA ASP A 329 -6.21 25.03 7.30
C ASP A 329 -5.08 25.46 6.35
N SER A 330 -3.83 25.17 6.73
CA SER A 330 -2.66 25.54 5.94
C SER A 330 -2.67 24.94 4.53
N TYR A 331 -3.18 23.72 4.36
CA TYR A 331 -3.26 23.08 3.05
C TYR A 331 -4.33 23.74 2.17
N ASP A 332 -5.43 24.21 2.76
CA ASP A 332 -6.45 24.97 2.03
C ASP A 332 -5.85 26.29 1.50
N LEU A 333 -5.10 27.02 2.32
CA LEU A 333 -4.40 28.23 1.86
C LEU A 333 -3.38 27.93 0.75
N LEU A 334 -2.58 26.87 0.89
CA LEU A 334 -1.59 26.51 -0.12
C LEU A 334 -2.23 26.07 -1.44
N THR A 335 -3.37 25.37 -1.39
CA THR A 335 -4.12 25.03 -2.62
C THR A 335 -4.77 26.26 -3.25
N GLN A 336 -5.21 27.25 -2.46
CA GLN A 336 -5.65 28.54 -3.01
C GLN A 336 -4.51 29.27 -3.72
N ILE A 337 -3.31 29.30 -3.14
CA ILE A 337 -2.12 29.90 -3.75
C ILE A 337 -1.75 29.16 -5.05
N ALA A 338 -1.70 27.83 -5.03
CA ALA A 338 -1.43 27.03 -6.23
C ALA A 338 -2.50 27.25 -7.32
N GLY A 339 -3.75 27.48 -6.94
CA GLY A 339 -4.86 27.76 -7.84
C GLY A 339 -4.72 29.07 -8.64
N GLN A 340 -3.83 29.99 -8.23
CA GLN A 340 -3.57 31.23 -8.95
C GLN A 340 -2.64 31.05 -10.15
N VAL A 341 -1.91 29.93 -10.21
CA VAL A 341 -1.02 29.59 -11.32
C VAL A 341 -1.79 28.76 -12.34
N ARG A 342 -1.49 28.92 -13.64
CA ARG A 342 -2.16 28.15 -14.71
C ARG A 342 -1.71 26.68 -14.74
N PRO A 343 -2.52 25.76 -15.30
CA PRO A 343 -2.11 24.38 -15.58
C PRO A 343 -0.75 24.28 -16.25
N GLY A 344 0.08 23.36 -15.76
CA GLY A 344 1.44 23.13 -16.25
C GLY A 344 2.48 24.07 -15.64
N SER A 345 2.11 24.85 -14.61
CA SER A 345 3.01 25.71 -13.82
C SER A 345 3.92 26.61 -14.66
N ASP A 346 3.40 27.13 -15.77
CA ASP A 346 4.12 27.95 -16.77
C ASP A 346 5.41 27.29 -17.32
N GLY A 347 5.46 25.96 -17.34
CA GLY A 347 6.58 25.15 -17.85
C GLY A 347 7.49 24.59 -16.76
N LEU A 348 7.23 24.89 -15.49
CA LEU A 348 7.97 24.32 -14.36
C LEU A 348 7.51 22.89 -14.07
N LEU A 349 8.45 21.94 -14.13
CA LEU A 349 8.21 20.54 -13.75
C LEU A 349 8.88 20.23 -12.41
N PHE A 350 8.24 19.35 -11.64
CA PHE A 350 8.80 18.78 -10.43
C PHE A 350 8.81 17.26 -10.49
N HIS A 351 9.98 16.64 -10.43
CA HIS A 351 10.09 15.20 -10.17
C HIS A 351 9.93 14.92 -8.68
N PRO A 352 8.96 14.09 -8.27
CA PRO A 352 8.60 13.97 -6.86
C PRO A 352 9.46 13.02 -6.04
N TYR A 353 10.62 12.56 -6.52
CA TYR A 353 11.36 11.42 -5.96
C TYR A 353 12.17 11.73 -4.68
N LEU A 354 11.62 12.46 -3.70
CA LEU A 354 12.37 12.87 -2.49
C LEU A 354 12.80 11.69 -1.60
N SER A 355 12.09 10.55 -1.67
CA SER A 355 12.36 9.36 -0.86
C SER A 355 12.81 8.14 -1.71
N GLY A 356 13.47 8.39 -2.84
CA GLY A 356 13.57 7.39 -3.90
C GLY A 356 12.20 7.14 -4.53
N GLU A 357 12.09 6.17 -5.45
CA GLU A 357 10.78 5.82 -6.01
C GLU A 357 10.63 4.32 -6.31
N ARG A 358 9.42 3.81 -6.05
CA ARG A 358 8.98 2.50 -6.53
C ARG A 358 8.40 2.66 -7.93
N ALA A 359 7.15 2.30 -8.17
CA ALA A 359 6.61 2.32 -9.52
C ALA A 359 6.59 3.75 -10.10
N PRO A 360 6.86 3.90 -11.40
CA PRO A 360 7.28 2.85 -12.34
C PRO A 360 8.81 2.65 -12.42
N LEU A 361 9.60 3.46 -11.69
CA LEU A 361 11.07 3.52 -11.80
C LEU A 361 11.78 2.33 -11.13
N TRP A 362 11.30 1.91 -9.97
CA TRP A 362 11.95 0.95 -9.08
C TRP A 362 13.41 1.31 -8.80
N ASN A 363 13.62 2.57 -8.42
CA ASN A 363 14.93 3.15 -8.17
C ASN A 363 14.97 3.85 -6.78
N PRO A 364 15.62 3.23 -5.77
CA PRO A 364 15.77 3.84 -4.45
C PRO A 364 16.72 5.06 -4.44
N ASP A 365 17.57 5.21 -5.46
CA ASP A 365 18.52 6.31 -5.59
C ASP A 365 17.89 7.57 -6.22
N ALA A 366 16.67 7.47 -6.76
CA ALA A 366 15.99 8.62 -7.36
C ALA A 366 15.90 9.81 -6.39
N ARG A 367 16.03 11.03 -6.91
CA ARG A 367 15.96 12.29 -6.14
C ARG A 367 15.00 13.30 -6.77
N GLY A 368 14.34 14.08 -5.92
CA GLY A 368 13.43 15.14 -6.38
C GLY A 368 14.19 16.30 -7.04
N SER A 369 13.55 16.95 -8.01
CA SER A 369 14.15 18.08 -8.74
C SER A 369 13.09 19.00 -9.32
N PHE A 370 13.40 20.30 -9.36
CA PHE A 370 12.66 21.29 -10.16
C PHE A 370 13.40 21.47 -11.49
N PHE A 371 12.66 21.43 -12.60
CA PHE A 371 13.21 21.57 -13.95
C PHE A 371 12.43 22.62 -14.73
N GLY A 372 13.14 23.55 -15.39
CA GLY A 372 12.53 24.63 -16.17
C GLY A 372 12.37 25.96 -15.43
N LEU A 373 13.05 26.17 -14.30
CA LEU A 373 13.03 27.45 -13.58
C LEU A 373 13.50 28.62 -14.46
N THR A 374 12.83 29.75 -14.29
CA THR A 374 13.12 31.06 -14.90
C THR A 374 12.78 32.15 -13.87
N LEU A 375 13.27 33.38 -14.07
CA LEU A 375 13.02 34.50 -13.15
C LEU A 375 11.54 34.88 -12.99
N HIS A 376 10.67 34.41 -13.89
CA HIS A 376 9.22 34.64 -13.79
C HIS A 376 8.57 33.75 -12.73
N HIS A 377 9.10 32.56 -12.51
CA HIS A 377 8.53 31.59 -11.58
C HIS A 377 8.66 32.08 -10.15
N LYS A 378 7.60 31.90 -9.38
CA LYS A 378 7.50 32.29 -7.98
C LYS A 378 7.16 31.07 -7.12
N LYS A 379 6.99 31.31 -5.82
CA LYS A 379 6.67 30.26 -4.84
C LYS A 379 5.38 29.53 -5.22
N GLU A 380 4.35 30.24 -5.67
CA GLU A 380 3.08 29.68 -6.11
C GLU A 380 3.24 28.67 -7.27
N HIS A 381 4.16 28.95 -8.21
CA HIS A 381 4.49 28.02 -9.30
C HIS A 381 5.15 26.76 -8.77
N MET A 382 6.07 26.89 -7.81
CA MET A 382 6.73 25.74 -7.20
C MET A 382 5.75 24.86 -6.43
N ILE A 383 4.82 25.45 -5.67
CA ILE A 383 3.77 24.72 -4.96
C ILE A 383 2.90 23.95 -5.96
N ARG A 384 2.44 24.62 -7.03
CA ARG A 384 1.62 23.97 -8.07
C ARG A 384 2.38 22.85 -8.78
N ALA A 385 3.63 23.09 -9.17
CA ALA A 385 4.46 22.10 -9.85
C ALA A 385 4.65 20.83 -9.01
N VAL A 386 4.76 20.95 -7.68
CA VAL A 386 4.82 19.77 -6.79
C VAL A 386 3.54 18.95 -6.83
N LEU A 387 2.36 19.60 -6.75
CA LEU A 387 1.07 18.91 -6.82
C LEU A 387 0.86 18.24 -8.19
N GLU A 388 1.22 18.92 -9.27
CA GLU A 388 1.19 18.37 -10.64
C GLU A 388 2.18 17.20 -10.79
N GLY A 389 3.40 17.32 -10.25
CA GLY A 389 4.45 16.29 -10.28
C GLY A 389 4.04 14.98 -9.63
N VAL A 390 3.32 15.03 -8.50
CA VAL A 390 2.76 13.83 -7.84
C VAL A 390 1.77 13.12 -8.77
N ILE A 391 0.88 13.87 -9.43
CA ILE A 391 -0.11 13.29 -10.34
C ILE A 391 0.54 12.78 -11.62
N PHE A 392 1.51 13.51 -12.19
CA PHE A 392 2.28 13.03 -13.34
C PHE A 392 2.92 11.68 -13.05
N ASN A 393 3.54 11.52 -11.88
CA ASN A 393 4.15 10.27 -11.49
C ASN A 393 3.13 9.13 -11.41
N LEU A 394 1.96 9.34 -10.79
CA LEU A 394 0.86 8.36 -10.78
C LEU A 394 0.37 8.04 -12.20
N TYR A 395 0.26 9.03 -13.06
CA TYR A 395 -0.11 8.85 -14.46
C TYR A 395 0.91 8.00 -15.22
N THR A 396 2.22 8.13 -14.95
CA THR A 396 3.22 7.25 -15.57
C THR A 396 3.05 5.77 -15.19
N VAL A 397 2.52 5.50 -14.00
CA VAL A 397 2.15 4.12 -13.61
C VAL A 397 0.87 3.69 -14.33
N LEU A 398 -0.11 4.59 -14.50
CA LEU A 398 -1.31 4.30 -15.31
C LEU A 398 -0.92 3.86 -16.73
N LEU A 399 -0.01 4.59 -17.39
CA LEU A 399 0.46 4.25 -18.73
C LEU A 399 1.07 2.85 -18.80
N ALA A 400 1.76 2.40 -17.75
CA ALA A 400 2.28 1.04 -17.67
C ALA A 400 1.16 -0.02 -17.55
N MET A 401 0.10 0.30 -16.81
CA MET A 401 -1.08 -0.56 -16.67
C MET A 401 -1.91 -0.61 -17.96
N GLU A 402 -2.03 0.49 -18.69
CA GLU A 402 -2.77 0.56 -19.96
C GLU A 402 -2.21 -0.41 -21.01
N GLU A 403 -0.90 -0.68 -20.99
CA GLU A 403 -0.27 -1.71 -21.84
C GLU A 403 -0.73 -3.16 -21.50
N LYS A 404 -1.49 -3.36 -20.42
CA LYS A 404 -2.01 -4.66 -19.98
C LYS A 404 -3.53 -4.74 -20.00
N ILE A 405 -4.20 -3.67 -19.60
CA ILE A 405 -5.67 -3.66 -19.45
C ILE A 405 -6.39 -2.76 -20.47
N GLY A 406 -5.64 -2.06 -21.33
CA GLY A 406 -6.19 -1.00 -22.17
C GLY A 406 -6.50 0.28 -21.39
N ARG A 407 -7.05 1.28 -22.07
CA ARG A 407 -7.48 2.54 -21.43
C ARG A 407 -8.62 2.25 -20.45
N PRO A 408 -8.54 2.68 -19.18
CA PRO A 408 -9.63 2.51 -18.24
C PRO A 408 -10.89 3.24 -18.70
N ALA A 409 -12.04 2.71 -18.28
CA ALA A 409 -13.31 3.40 -18.45
C ALA A 409 -13.46 4.54 -17.45
N ARG A 410 -13.05 4.32 -16.19
CA ARG A 410 -13.21 5.25 -15.06
C ARG A 410 -12.09 5.10 -14.05
N ILE A 411 -11.78 6.21 -13.36
CA ILE A 411 -10.82 6.25 -12.25
C ILE A 411 -11.56 6.48 -10.94
N HIS A 412 -11.41 5.60 -9.97
CA HIS A 412 -11.89 5.79 -8.60
C HIS A 412 -10.75 6.29 -7.74
N ALA A 413 -10.84 7.52 -7.23
CA ALA A 413 -9.75 8.14 -6.50
C ALA A 413 -10.05 8.39 -5.02
N THR A 414 -9.10 8.05 -4.15
CA THR A 414 -9.26 8.10 -2.69
C THR A 414 -8.02 8.64 -1.97
N GLY A 415 -8.15 8.95 -0.67
CA GLY A 415 -7.05 9.42 0.18
C GLY A 415 -7.14 10.91 0.52
N GLY A 416 -6.12 11.41 1.23
CA GLY A 416 -6.12 12.77 1.79
C GLY A 416 -6.23 13.87 0.74
N PHE A 417 -5.74 13.63 -0.48
CA PHE A 417 -5.80 14.57 -1.60
C PHE A 417 -7.25 14.93 -2.01
N ALA A 418 -8.19 14.01 -1.78
CA ALA A 418 -9.60 14.15 -2.16
C ALA A 418 -10.32 15.31 -1.46
N ARG A 419 -9.72 15.88 -0.40
CA ARG A 419 -10.23 17.09 0.27
C ARG A 419 -10.06 18.35 -0.58
N SER A 420 -9.04 18.40 -1.44
CA SER A 420 -8.77 19.57 -2.29
C SER A 420 -9.54 19.49 -3.60
N ALA A 421 -10.49 20.40 -3.83
CA ALA A 421 -11.18 20.51 -5.14
C ALA A 421 -10.20 20.71 -6.31
N LEU A 422 -9.20 21.57 -6.11
CA LEU A 422 -8.17 21.83 -7.11
C LEU A 422 -7.40 20.55 -7.46
N TRP A 423 -6.94 19.81 -6.45
CA TRP A 423 -6.09 18.63 -6.70
C TRP A 423 -6.87 17.47 -7.34
N ARG A 424 -8.17 17.36 -7.02
CA ARG A 424 -9.10 16.44 -7.68
C ARG A 424 -9.26 16.76 -9.17
N GLN A 425 -9.49 18.03 -9.51
CA GLN A 425 -9.60 18.47 -10.90
C GLN A 425 -8.29 18.26 -11.66
N MET A 426 -7.14 18.58 -11.05
CA MET A 426 -5.84 18.32 -11.66
C MET A 426 -5.64 16.85 -12.04
N MET A 427 -6.13 15.90 -11.22
CA MET A 427 -6.05 14.48 -11.54
C MET A 427 -6.89 14.15 -12.77
N ALA A 428 -8.14 14.63 -12.84
CA ALA A 428 -8.99 14.44 -14.02
C ALA A 428 -8.34 15.01 -15.27
N ASP A 429 -7.80 16.22 -15.20
CA ASP A 429 -7.15 16.90 -16.33
C ASP A 429 -5.88 16.19 -16.80
N ILE A 430 -5.01 15.74 -15.89
CA ILE A 430 -3.76 15.04 -16.24
C ILE A 430 -4.05 13.63 -16.76
N PHE A 431 -5.04 12.94 -16.20
CA PHE A 431 -5.42 11.61 -16.65
C PHE A 431 -6.27 11.64 -17.93
N ASP A 432 -6.81 12.81 -18.29
CA ASP A 432 -7.78 13.02 -19.37
C ASP A 432 -8.97 12.03 -19.27
N GLN A 433 -9.47 11.81 -18.05
CA GLN A 433 -10.51 10.83 -17.74
C GLN A 433 -11.42 11.31 -16.59
N GLU A 434 -12.65 10.78 -16.54
CA GLU A 434 -13.56 10.99 -15.41
C GLU A 434 -12.94 10.40 -14.14
N VAL A 435 -12.86 11.22 -13.08
CA VAL A 435 -12.42 10.81 -11.75
C VAL A 435 -13.62 10.83 -10.81
N ILE A 436 -13.91 9.66 -10.24
CA ILE A 436 -14.95 9.42 -9.26
C ILE A 436 -14.32 9.32 -7.88
N ILE A 437 -14.88 10.03 -6.91
CA ILE A 437 -14.34 10.09 -5.55
C ILE A 437 -15.43 9.61 -4.61
N PRO A 438 -15.33 8.35 -4.15
CA PRO A 438 -16.29 7.82 -3.20
C PRO A 438 -16.12 8.49 -1.84
N GLU A 439 -17.22 8.62 -1.12
CA GLU A 439 -17.23 9.03 0.28
C GLU A 439 -16.42 8.03 1.10
N SER A 440 -15.45 8.55 1.84
CA SER A 440 -14.36 7.73 2.38
C SER A 440 -14.84 6.82 3.50
N ILE A 441 -14.87 5.52 3.22
CA ILE A 441 -14.87 4.45 4.22
C ILE A 441 -13.41 3.96 4.39
N GLU A 442 -13.08 3.35 5.53
CA GLU A 442 -11.78 2.66 5.70
C GLU A 442 -11.72 1.48 4.72
N SER A 443 -11.22 1.73 3.51
CA SER A 443 -11.33 0.82 2.36
C SER A 443 -10.74 -0.56 2.62
N SER A 444 -9.58 -0.66 3.27
CA SER A 444 -8.97 -1.95 3.60
C SER A 444 -9.84 -2.77 4.55
N CYS A 445 -10.42 -2.16 5.58
CA CYS A 445 -11.35 -2.82 6.51
C CYS A 445 -12.64 -3.26 5.79
N LEU A 446 -13.19 -2.43 4.91
CA LEU A 446 -14.39 -2.79 4.14
C LEU A 446 -14.07 -3.93 3.16
N GLY A 447 -12.93 -3.88 2.47
CA GLY A 447 -12.47 -4.97 1.61
C GLY A 447 -12.31 -6.28 2.38
N ALA A 448 -11.71 -6.23 3.58
CA ALA A 448 -11.61 -7.41 4.45
C ALA A 448 -13.00 -7.96 4.80
N ALA A 449 -13.94 -7.09 5.18
CA ALA A 449 -15.30 -7.48 5.53
C ALA A 449 -16.05 -8.13 4.34
N VAL A 450 -15.94 -7.53 3.15
CA VAL A 450 -16.53 -8.08 1.90
C VAL A 450 -15.91 -9.43 1.54
N LEU A 451 -14.58 -9.56 1.62
CA LEU A 451 -13.91 -10.84 1.41
C LEU A 451 -14.39 -11.89 2.43
N GLY A 452 -14.65 -11.48 3.67
CA GLY A 452 -15.20 -12.36 4.70
C GLY A 452 -16.64 -12.80 4.44
N LEU A 453 -17.49 -11.94 3.88
CA LEU A 453 -18.84 -12.32 3.42
C LEU A 453 -18.76 -13.38 2.33
N TYR A 454 -17.85 -13.20 1.37
CA TYR A 454 -17.61 -14.18 0.30
C TYR A 454 -17.07 -15.50 0.87
N ALA A 455 -16.06 -15.44 1.74
CA ALA A 455 -15.44 -16.62 2.36
C ALA A 455 -16.41 -17.46 3.20
N THR A 456 -17.38 -16.82 3.85
CA THR A 456 -18.37 -17.47 4.72
C THR A 456 -19.67 -17.84 4.00
N GLY A 457 -19.72 -17.70 2.67
CA GLY A 457 -20.91 -18.04 1.86
C GLY A 457 -22.11 -17.12 2.09
N ARG A 458 -21.88 -15.91 2.63
CA ARG A 458 -22.92 -14.89 2.86
C ARG A 458 -23.10 -13.93 1.68
N ALA A 459 -22.15 -13.94 0.74
CA ALA A 459 -22.26 -13.25 -0.54
C ALA A 459 -21.76 -14.16 -1.66
N ASP A 460 -22.51 -14.22 -2.76
CA ASP A 460 -22.16 -15.06 -3.92
C ASP A 460 -20.98 -14.48 -4.74
N SER A 461 -20.67 -13.20 -4.55
CA SER A 461 -19.58 -12.52 -5.25
C SER A 461 -19.04 -11.32 -4.47
N LEU A 462 -17.82 -10.91 -4.82
CA LEU A 462 -17.20 -9.68 -4.32
C LEU A 462 -17.96 -8.41 -4.75
N GLY A 463 -18.84 -8.50 -5.76
CA GLY A 463 -19.65 -7.40 -6.28
C GLY A 463 -20.63 -6.78 -5.28
N VAL A 464 -20.87 -7.46 -4.14
CA VAL A 464 -21.69 -6.95 -3.02
C VAL A 464 -21.17 -5.60 -2.49
N VAL A 465 -19.86 -5.33 -2.64
CA VAL A 465 -19.25 -4.05 -2.22
C VAL A 465 -19.88 -2.83 -2.89
N SER A 466 -20.41 -2.97 -4.11
CA SER A 466 -21.02 -1.83 -4.83
C SER A 466 -22.21 -1.23 -4.08
N GLY A 467 -22.96 -2.03 -3.31
CA GLY A 467 -24.06 -1.58 -2.45
C GLY A 467 -23.61 -1.06 -1.08
N MET A 468 -22.31 -1.14 -0.77
CA MET A 468 -21.73 -0.75 0.53
C MET A 468 -20.91 0.54 0.45
N ILE A 469 -20.75 1.11 -0.75
CA ILE A 469 -20.05 2.37 -0.95
C ILE A 469 -21.04 3.53 -0.87
N GLY A 470 -20.63 4.59 -0.16
CA GLY A 470 -21.41 5.80 0.03
C GLY A 470 -21.52 6.66 -1.24
N ALA A 471 -21.89 7.93 -1.06
CA ALA A 471 -22.04 8.86 -2.18
C ALA A 471 -20.73 9.05 -2.96
N THR A 472 -20.80 9.46 -4.22
CA THR A 472 -19.61 9.72 -5.05
C THR A 472 -19.62 11.12 -5.64
N HIS A 473 -18.46 11.77 -5.66
CA HIS A 473 -18.24 13.03 -6.39
C HIS A 473 -17.58 12.74 -7.73
N LYS A 474 -17.96 13.48 -8.78
CA LYS A 474 -17.42 13.31 -10.13
C LYS A 474 -16.66 14.56 -10.57
N HIS A 475 -15.56 14.36 -11.29
CA HIS A 475 -14.75 15.39 -11.92
C HIS A 475 -14.49 14.98 -13.37
N GLU A 476 -14.91 15.83 -14.31
CA GLU A 476 -14.64 15.64 -15.74
C GLU A 476 -13.39 16.43 -16.14
N PRO A 477 -12.56 15.92 -17.08
CA PRO A 477 -11.36 16.61 -17.51
C PRO A 477 -11.69 17.90 -18.28
N ASP A 478 -11.03 19.00 -17.92
CA ASP A 478 -11.00 20.20 -18.76
C ASP A 478 -10.08 19.97 -19.96
N LYS A 479 -10.63 20.00 -21.17
CA LYS A 479 -9.90 19.65 -22.39
C LYS A 479 -8.76 20.60 -22.72
N ALA A 480 -8.85 21.87 -22.35
CA ALA A 480 -7.77 22.83 -22.55
C ALA A 480 -6.58 22.51 -21.62
N SER A 481 -6.86 22.23 -20.35
CA SER A 481 -5.88 21.84 -19.34
C SER A 481 -5.22 20.50 -19.67
N ALA A 482 -6.01 19.49 -20.04
CA ALA A 482 -5.50 18.19 -20.51
C ALA A 482 -4.54 18.34 -21.69
N GLY A 483 -4.87 19.21 -22.66
CA GLY A 483 -4.01 19.51 -23.81
C GLY A 483 -2.66 20.13 -23.43
N ILE A 484 -2.57 20.87 -22.32
CA ILE A 484 -1.30 21.40 -21.79
C ILE A 484 -0.49 20.26 -21.16
N TYR A 485 -1.12 19.47 -20.28
CA TYR A 485 -0.45 18.36 -19.60
C TYR A 485 0.08 17.30 -20.57
N HIS A 486 -0.67 16.98 -21.63
CA HIS A 486 -0.21 16.08 -22.70
C HIS A 486 1.08 16.55 -23.40
N LYS A 487 1.31 17.86 -23.51
CA LYS A 487 2.56 18.40 -24.07
C LYS A 487 3.73 18.29 -23.10
N LEU A 488 3.47 18.36 -21.80
CA LEU A 488 4.49 18.32 -20.74
C LEU A 488 4.90 16.89 -20.37
N LEU A 489 3.97 15.94 -20.46
CA LEU A 489 4.18 14.53 -20.08
C LEU A 489 5.42 13.88 -20.73
N PRO A 490 5.68 14.01 -22.04
CA PRO A 490 6.89 13.47 -22.65
C PRO A 490 8.19 14.05 -22.08
N ILE A 491 8.18 15.33 -21.67
CA ILE A 491 9.33 15.99 -21.04
C ILE A 491 9.55 15.40 -19.64
N PHE A 492 8.48 15.28 -18.84
CA PHE A 492 8.52 14.67 -17.52
C PHE A 492 9.07 13.23 -17.57
N ILE A 493 8.50 12.38 -18.45
CA ILE A 493 8.95 10.99 -18.62
C ILE A 493 10.39 10.92 -19.16
N GLY A 494 10.75 11.79 -20.09
CA GLY A 494 12.08 11.81 -20.69
C GLY A 494 13.16 12.24 -19.70
N LEU A 495 12.85 13.16 -18.78
CA LEU A 495 13.80 13.68 -17.80
C LEU A 495 14.24 12.60 -16.82
N SER A 496 13.34 11.70 -16.39
CA SER A 496 13.69 10.71 -15.36
C SER A 496 14.73 9.69 -15.86
N ARG A 497 14.65 9.35 -17.15
CA ARG A 497 15.63 8.51 -17.85
C ARG A 497 16.98 9.20 -18.03
N LYS A 498 16.96 10.51 -18.27
CA LYS A 498 18.19 11.30 -18.46
C LYS A 498 18.97 11.54 -17.17
N LEU A 499 18.32 11.42 -16.02
CA LEU A 499 18.92 11.62 -14.70
C LEU A 499 19.26 10.30 -14.00
N GLU A 500 19.09 9.15 -14.67
CA GLU A 500 19.20 7.83 -14.03
C GLU A 500 20.60 7.59 -13.44
N GLU A 501 21.67 7.93 -14.17
CA GLU A 501 23.04 7.79 -13.69
C GLU A 501 23.36 8.79 -12.59
N GLU A 502 22.89 10.04 -12.72
CA GLU A 502 23.09 11.11 -11.76
C GLU A 502 22.38 10.83 -10.42
N TYR A 503 21.25 10.11 -10.44
CA TYR A 503 20.59 9.64 -9.22
C TYR A 503 21.50 8.73 -8.40
N SER A 504 22.14 7.74 -9.04
CA SER A 504 23.08 6.87 -8.34
C SER A 504 24.33 7.63 -7.87
N ALA A 505 24.85 8.56 -8.68
CA ALA A 505 26.02 9.36 -8.32
C ALA A 505 25.76 10.25 -7.08
N ILE A 506 24.62 10.97 -7.04
CA ILE A 506 24.30 11.82 -5.89
C ILE A 506 23.95 10.99 -4.65
N ALA A 507 23.28 9.83 -4.81
CA ALA A 507 22.98 8.93 -3.70
C ALA A 507 24.27 8.37 -3.08
N ALA A 508 25.25 7.96 -3.89
CA ALA A 508 26.54 7.49 -3.42
C ALA A 508 27.28 8.57 -2.63
N PHE A 509 27.34 9.80 -3.15
CA PHE A 509 27.94 10.94 -2.44
C PHE A 509 27.26 11.20 -1.10
N GLN A 510 25.92 11.21 -1.04
CA GLN A 510 25.18 11.40 0.20
C GLN A 510 25.50 10.31 1.23
N GLN A 511 25.57 9.04 0.80
CA GLN A 511 25.89 7.92 1.69
C GLN A 511 27.31 8.00 2.27
N GLU A 512 28.28 8.46 1.47
CA GLU A 512 29.66 8.68 1.93
C GLU A 512 29.70 9.75 3.03
N VAL A 513 29.03 10.88 2.82
CA VAL A 513 28.98 11.99 3.78
C VAL A 513 28.30 11.60 5.10
N PHE A 514 27.30 10.70 5.09
CA PHE A 514 26.65 10.24 6.33
C PHE A 514 27.42 9.15 7.09
N LYS A 515 28.39 8.48 6.45
CA LYS A 515 29.26 7.48 7.10
C LYS A 515 30.52 8.09 7.68
N ALA A 516 30.95 9.24 7.15
CA ALA A 516 32.02 10.08 7.70
C ALA A 516 31.53 10.87 8.92
#